data_AF-A0A2D5T420-F1
#
_entry.id   AF-A0A2D5T420-F1
#
_cell.length_a   1.000
_cell.length_b   1.000
_cell.length_c   1.000
_cell.angle_alpha   90.00
_cell.angle_beta   90.00
_cell.angle_gamma   90.00
#
_symmetry.space_group_name_H-M   'P 1'
#
loop_
_entity.id
_entity.type
_entity.pdbx_description
1 polymer ?
#
loop_
_entity_poly.entity_id
_entity_poly.type
_entity_poly.pdbx_seq_one_letter_code
_entity_poly.pdbx_strand_id
1 'polypeptide(L)'
;MHIASIDKMPINFKSPTQPASEKAAVSEHKEVKAGDSEDTKKSGSDTVHISMEGMKKLDEESKSDTEHLPQHIKQMIEAIENIIKMIEQAEEVLAKAKEENYPDEETKRQVIEGHQNQVSSLQQAKNDAITNLIDAMKEAGISEPGIIADLMG
;
A
#
# COMPACT_ATOMS: atom_id res chain seq x y z
N MET A 1 -29.28 -35.58 36.13
CA MET A 1 -28.98 -34.86 34.87
C MET A 1 -30.31 -34.37 34.32
N HIS A 2 -30.59 -33.08 34.47
CA HIS A 2 -31.76 -32.43 33.89
C HIS A 2 -31.33 -31.78 32.57
N ILE A 3 -31.93 -32.19 31.47
CA ILE A 3 -31.88 -31.49 30.19
C ILE A 3 -33.32 -31.19 29.81
N ALA A 4 -33.72 -29.93 29.89
CA ALA A 4 -34.99 -29.46 29.37
C ALA A 4 -34.84 -28.03 28.86
N SER A 5 -35.07 -27.91 27.55
CA SER A 5 -35.73 -26.81 26.86
C SER A 5 -35.09 -25.42 26.91
N ILE A 6 -34.31 -25.13 25.85
CA ILE A 6 -34.08 -23.75 25.40
C ILE A 6 -35.17 -23.42 24.38
N ASP A 7 -35.99 -22.45 24.76
CA ASP A 7 -37.15 -21.94 24.03
C ASP A 7 -36.72 -21.25 22.72
N LYS A 8 -37.46 -21.53 21.65
CA LYS A 8 -37.21 -21.01 20.29
C LYS A 8 -37.69 -19.55 20.21
N MET A 9 -36.78 -18.58 20.15
CA MET A 9 -37.14 -17.23 19.71
C MET A 9 -37.17 -17.15 18.16
N PRO A 10 -38.23 -16.55 17.56
CA PRO A 10 -38.26 -16.31 16.11
C PRO A 10 -37.42 -15.09 15.74
N ILE A 11 -36.33 -15.31 14.99
CA ILE A 11 -35.57 -14.23 14.34
C ILE A 11 -36.40 -13.73 13.16
N ASN A 12 -36.95 -12.53 13.30
CA ASN A 12 -37.74 -11.86 12.27
C ASN A 12 -36.79 -11.13 11.31
N PHE A 13 -36.41 -11.78 10.21
CA PHE A 13 -35.64 -11.16 9.13
C PHE A 13 -36.54 -10.23 8.31
N LYS A 14 -36.45 -8.92 8.56
CA LYS A 14 -36.94 -7.89 7.63
C LYS A 14 -35.89 -7.65 6.55
N SER A 15 -36.11 -8.19 5.36
CA SER A 15 -35.39 -7.85 4.14
C SER A 15 -35.79 -6.44 3.65
N PRO A 16 -34.85 -5.54 3.30
CA PRO A 16 -35.20 -4.37 2.53
C PRO A 16 -35.41 -4.75 1.05
N THR A 17 -36.66 -4.56 0.64
CA THR A 17 -37.22 -4.57 -0.72
C THR A 17 -36.32 -3.89 -1.75
N GLN A 18 -35.96 -4.63 -2.82
CA GLN A 18 -35.57 -4.07 -4.11
C GLN A 18 -36.82 -3.51 -4.82
N PRO A 19 -36.79 -2.30 -5.41
CA PRO A 19 -37.73 -1.93 -6.45
C PRO A 19 -37.18 -2.32 -7.82
N ALA A 20 -37.94 -3.17 -8.53
CA ALA A 20 -37.80 -3.42 -9.95
C ALA A 20 -38.44 -2.27 -10.75
N SER A 21 -37.77 -1.82 -11.81
CA SER A 21 -38.39 -1.08 -12.92
C SER A 21 -37.85 -1.59 -14.26
N GLU A 22 -38.70 -2.36 -14.92
CA GLU A 22 -39.18 -2.17 -16.30
C GLU A 22 -38.19 -1.97 -17.48
N LYS A 23 -37.94 -3.08 -18.18
CA LYS A 23 -38.26 -3.35 -19.61
C LYS A 23 -37.93 -2.28 -20.69
N ALA A 24 -36.90 -2.57 -21.50
CA ALA A 24 -36.82 -2.28 -22.96
C ALA A 24 -35.67 -3.15 -23.55
N ALA A 25 -35.92 -4.19 -24.35
CA ALA A 25 -36.17 -4.21 -25.80
C ALA A 25 -34.91 -4.56 -26.64
N VAL A 26 -34.97 -5.73 -27.27
CA VAL A 26 -34.54 -6.08 -28.65
C VAL A 26 -33.04 -6.18 -28.98
N SER A 27 -32.65 -7.42 -29.35
CA SER A 27 -31.52 -7.77 -30.20
C SER A 27 -31.66 -7.23 -31.63
N GLU A 28 -30.58 -6.73 -32.25
CA GLU A 28 -29.99 -7.27 -33.49
C GLU A 28 -28.83 -6.40 -34.06
N HIS A 29 -27.79 -7.12 -34.53
CA HIS A 29 -26.77 -6.87 -35.57
C HIS A 29 -26.03 -5.52 -35.69
N LYS A 30 -24.68 -5.58 -35.76
CA LYS A 30 -23.91 -5.68 -37.03
C LYS A 30 -22.48 -5.13 -36.86
N GLU A 31 -21.54 -5.98 -37.25
CA GLU A 31 -20.16 -5.76 -37.70
C GLU A 31 -19.76 -4.32 -38.10
N VAL A 32 -18.64 -3.83 -37.54
CA VAL A 32 -17.70 -2.96 -38.27
C VAL A 32 -16.25 -3.28 -37.89
N LYS A 33 -15.45 -3.44 -38.95
CA LYS A 33 -14.01 -3.62 -39.09
C LYS A 33 -13.15 -2.50 -38.47
N ALA A 34 -11.97 -2.94 -38.01
CA ALA A 34 -10.60 -2.45 -38.29
C ALA A 34 -10.23 -0.96 -38.22
N GLY A 35 -9.12 -0.71 -37.51
CA GLY A 35 -8.30 0.52 -37.48
C GLY A 35 -7.56 0.57 -36.15
N ASP A 36 -6.41 -0.12 -36.03
CA ASP A 36 -5.06 0.44 -36.20
C ASP A 36 -4.74 1.58 -35.21
N SER A 37 -3.91 1.26 -34.21
CA SER A 37 -2.94 2.18 -33.60
C SER A 37 -1.96 1.38 -32.75
N GLU A 38 -0.81 1.16 -33.38
CA GLU A 38 0.54 1.24 -32.84
C GLU A 38 0.76 1.40 -31.32
N ASP A 39 1.68 0.53 -30.87
CA ASP A 39 2.90 0.85 -30.13
C ASP A 39 2.93 0.96 -28.59
N THR A 40 4.06 0.46 -28.10
CA THR A 40 4.64 0.59 -26.77
C THR A 40 3.98 -0.14 -25.59
N LYS A 41 4.52 -1.33 -25.27
CA LYS A 41 4.88 -1.63 -23.88
C LYS A 41 6.11 -2.53 -23.80
N LYS A 42 7.28 -1.89 -23.91
CA LYS A 42 8.53 -2.39 -23.36
C LYS A 42 8.40 -2.33 -21.84
N SER A 43 7.89 -3.40 -21.23
CA SER A 43 7.96 -3.59 -19.79
C SER A 43 9.39 -4.01 -19.45
N GLY A 44 10.27 -3.02 -19.35
CA GLY A 44 11.48 -3.14 -18.58
C GLY A 44 11.07 -3.20 -17.12
N SER A 45 11.05 -4.40 -16.55
CA SER A 45 11.00 -4.61 -15.11
C SER A 45 12.34 -4.14 -14.54
N ASP A 46 12.48 -2.84 -14.34
CA ASP A 46 13.51 -2.28 -13.47
C ASP A 46 13.05 -2.56 -12.03
N THR A 47 13.26 -3.81 -11.60
CA THR A 47 13.10 -4.20 -10.21
C THR A 47 14.26 -3.57 -9.46
N VAL A 48 14.03 -2.40 -8.88
CA VAL A 48 14.99 -1.74 -7.99
C VAL A 48 15.08 -2.60 -6.73
N HIS A 49 16.09 -3.46 -6.67
CA HIS A 49 16.47 -4.16 -5.46
C HIS A 49 17.17 -3.16 -4.53
N ILE A 50 16.42 -2.50 -3.66
CA ILE A 50 16.98 -1.66 -2.60
C ILE A 50 17.71 -2.61 -1.62
N SER A 51 19.03 -2.71 -1.79
CA SER A 51 19.89 -3.53 -0.93
C SER A 51 20.11 -2.82 0.41
N MET A 52 20.25 -3.60 1.49
CA MET A 52 20.53 -3.16 2.87
C MET A 52 21.76 -2.24 3.04
N GLU A 53 22.49 -1.96 1.97
CA GLU A 53 23.57 -0.97 1.90
C GLU A 53 23.09 0.48 2.04
N GLY A 54 21.81 0.78 1.74
CA GLY A 54 21.25 2.12 1.94
C GLY A 54 21.24 2.57 3.41
N MET A 55 20.86 1.68 4.33
CA MET A 55 20.77 1.99 5.77
C MET A 55 22.12 2.32 6.41
N LYS A 56 23.21 1.68 5.98
CA LYS A 56 24.53 1.90 6.58
C LYS A 56 25.14 3.26 6.22
N LYS A 57 24.74 3.85 5.10
CA LYS A 57 25.21 5.20 4.72
C LYS A 57 24.43 6.30 5.43
N LEU A 58 23.13 6.11 5.69
CA LEU A 58 22.34 7.05 6.48
C LEU A 58 22.84 7.17 7.93
N ASP A 59 23.23 6.06 8.56
CA ASP A 59 23.56 6.07 10.01
C ASP A 59 24.79 6.92 10.38
N GLU A 60 25.69 7.16 9.42
CA GLU A 60 26.95 7.90 9.61
C GLU A 60 26.93 9.32 9.00
N GLU A 61 26.12 9.55 7.95
CA GLU A 61 25.96 10.88 7.31
C GLU A 61 24.75 11.66 7.84
N SER A 62 23.61 11.01 8.11
CA SER A 62 22.37 11.69 8.53
C SER A 62 22.37 12.15 9.99
N LYS A 63 23.26 11.61 10.85
CA LYS A 63 23.36 12.08 12.26
C LYS A 63 23.90 13.50 12.38
N SER A 64 24.83 13.92 11.50
CA SER A 64 25.35 15.29 11.55
C SER A 64 24.34 16.33 11.08
N ASP A 65 23.53 16.00 10.08
CA ASP A 65 22.58 16.96 9.50
C ASP A 65 21.28 17.06 10.29
N THR A 66 20.94 16.02 11.07
CA THR A 66 19.75 16.05 11.93
C THR A 66 20.00 16.70 13.28
N GLU A 67 21.24 16.80 13.77
CA GLU A 67 21.56 17.32 15.11
C GLU A 67 21.08 18.76 15.35
N HIS A 68 21.10 19.60 14.31
CA HIS A 68 20.66 21.00 14.39
C HIS A 68 19.15 21.20 14.26
N LEU A 69 18.39 20.13 13.97
CA LEU A 69 16.95 20.24 13.77
C LEU A 69 16.17 20.37 15.09
N PRO A 70 15.04 21.10 15.06
CA PRO A 70 14.05 21.08 16.12
C PRO A 70 13.61 19.66 16.49
N GLN A 71 13.32 19.44 17.77
CA GLN A 71 12.93 18.12 18.29
C GLN A 71 11.74 17.52 17.53
N HIS A 72 10.72 18.32 17.20
CA HIS A 72 9.54 17.81 16.49
C HIS A 72 9.88 17.28 15.08
N ILE A 73 10.82 17.91 14.36
CA ILE A 73 11.28 17.48 13.03
C ILE A 73 12.08 16.18 13.15
N LYS A 74 12.95 16.06 14.15
CA LYS A 74 13.67 14.80 14.44
C LYS A 74 12.71 13.64 14.67
N GLN A 75 11.63 13.87 15.43
CA GLN A 75 10.61 12.84 15.67
C GLN A 75 9.85 12.44 14.40
N MET A 76 9.57 13.40 13.51
CA MET A 76 8.96 13.10 12.21
C MET A 76 9.90 12.27 11.33
N ILE A 77 11.19 12.59 11.30
CA ILE A 77 12.20 11.80 10.58
C ILE A 77 12.26 10.37 11.12
N GLU A 78 12.36 10.20 12.44
CA GLU A 78 12.36 8.87 13.07
C GLU A 78 11.07 8.08 12.76
N ALA A 79 9.91 8.74 12.73
CA ALA A 79 8.66 8.11 12.33
C ALA A 79 8.70 7.62 10.87
N ILE A 80 9.28 8.41 9.95
CA ILE A 80 9.44 8.02 8.54
C ILE A 80 10.41 6.85 8.42
N GLU A 81 11.53 6.86 9.12
CA GLU A 81 12.49 5.74 9.14
C GLU A 81 11.85 4.43 9.62
N ASN A 82 10.98 4.52 10.63
CA ASN A 82 10.21 3.37 11.10
C ASN A 82 9.23 2.87 10.02
N ILE A 83 8.59 3.76 9.27
CA ILE A 83 7.74 3.37 8.14
C ILE A 83 8.56 2.68 7.04
N ILE A 84 9.74 3.20 6.71
CA ILE A 84 10.65 2.58 5.73
C ILE A 84 11.00 1.15 6.16
N LYS A 85 11.38 0.95 7.43
CA LYS A 85 11.64 -0.40 7.98
C LYS A 85 10.43 -1.33 7.87
N MET A 86 9.22 -0.82 8.12
CA MET A 86 7.99 -1.61 7.95
C MET A 86 7.71 -1.96 6.48
N ILE A 87 8.04 -1.08 5.53
CA ILE A 87 7.93 -1.35 4.10
C ILE A 87 8.87 -2.49 3.72
N GLU A 88 10.15 -2.41 4.11
CA GLU A 88 11.14 -3.46 3.80
C GLU A 88 10.70 -4.83 4.35
N GLN A 89 10.21 -4.88 5.59
CA GLN A 89 9.69 -6.10 6.18
C GLN A 89 8.47 -6.63 5.42
N ALA A 90 7.54 -5.75 5.02
CA ALA A 90 6.37 -6.14 4.25
C ALA A 90 6.74 -6.63 2.84
N GLU A 91 7.74 -6.04 2.21
CA GLU A 91 8.28 -6.47 0.92
C GLU A 91 8.99 -7.82 1.02
N GLU A 92 9.76 -8.07 2.09
CA GLU A 92 10.37 -9.38 2.35
C GLU A 92 9.30 -10.46 2.54
N VAL A 93 8.24 -10.15 3.30
CA VAL A 93 7.10 -11.06 3.48
C VAL A 93 6.38 -11.30 2.15
N LEU A 94 6.17 -10.25 1.35
CA LEU A 94 5.58 -10.39 0.00
C LEU A 94 6.45 -11.25 -0.92
N ALA A 95 7.78 -11.12 -0.86
CA ALA A 95 8.71 -11.93 -1.62
C ALA A 95 8.61 -13.41 -1.21
N LYS A 96 8.65 -13.70 0.09
CA LYS A 96 8.44 -15.06 0.64
C LYS A 96 7.08 -15.62 0.23
N ALA A 97 6.03 -14.82 0.32
CA ALA A 97 4.68 -15.21 -0.08
C ALA A 97 4.57 -15.51 -1.59
N LYS A 98 5.44 -14.98 -2.46
CA LYS A 98 5.45 -15.33 -3.89
C LYS A 98 6.13 -16.68 -4.16
N GLU A 99 7.13 -17.02 -3.35
CA GLU A 99 7.93 -18.25 -3.43
C GLU A 99 7.30 -19.43 -2.68
N GLU A 100 6.40 -19.15 -1.75
CA GLU A 100 5.70 -20.16 -0.98
C GLU A 100 4.79 -21.05 -1.85
N ASN A 101 4.63 -22.30 -1.42
CA ASN A 101 3.88 -23.31 -2.14
C ASN A 101 2.46 -23.37 -1.58
N TYR A 102 1.48 -22.95 -2.37
CA TYR A 102 0.08 -22.87 -1.97
C TYR A 102 -0.71 -24.08 -2.46
N PRO A 103 -1.80 -24.44 -1.77
CA PRO A 103 -2.67 -25.54 -2.19
C PRO A 103 -3.36 -25.27 -3.54
N ASP A 104 -3.62 -24.00 -3.86
CA ASP A 104 -4.26 -23.55 -5.08
C ASP A 104 -3.87 -22.11 -5.44
N GLU A 105 -4.03 -21.75 -6.72
CA GLU A 105 -3.65 -20.45 -7.26
C GLU A 105 -4.55 -19.29 -6.77
N GLU A 106 -5.79 -19.57 -6.38
CA GLU A 106 -6.69 -18.53 -5.85
C GLU A 106 -6.23 -18.07 -4.48
N THR A 107 -5.91 -19.01 -3.58
CA THR A 107 -5.31 -18.76 -2.27
C THR A 107 -4.00 -17.99 -2.43
N LYS A 108 -3.11 -18.44 -3.32
CA LYS A 108 -1.86 -17.74 -3.63
C LYS A 108 -2.11 -16.28 -4.03
N ARG A 109 -3.05 -16.06 -4.96
CA ARG A 109 -3.39 -14.72 -5.45
C ARG A 109 -3.92 -13.83 -4.33
N GLN A 110 -4.82 -14.32 -3.49
CA GLN A 110 -5.39 -13.55 -2.37
C GLN A 110 -4.33 -13.14 -1.35
N VAL A 111 -3.41 -14.06 -1.01
CA VAL A 111 -2.32 -13.77 -0.06
C VAL A 111 -1.36 -12.74 -0.63
N ILE A 112 -0.94 -12.91 -1.90
CA ILE A 112 -0.06 -11.94 -2.58
C ILE A 112 -0.73 -10.57 -2.67
N GLU A 113 -2.01 -10.51 -3.05
CA GLU A 113 -2.77 -9.25 -3.14
C GLU A 113 -2.88 -8.56 -1.77
N GLY A 114 -3.11 -9.32 -0.70
CA GLY A 114 -3.13 -8.79 0.67
C GLY A 114 -1.81 -8.13 1.07
N HIS A 115 -0.69 -8.80 0.81
CA HIS A 115 0.64 -8.25 1.09
C HIS A 115 1.00 -7.06 0.18
N GLN A 116 0.60 -7.10 -1.09
CA GLN A 116 0.77 -5.95 -2.00
C GLN A 116 0.02 -4.72 -1.50
N ASN A 117 -1.25 -4.89 -1.08
CA ASN A 117 -2.04 -3.81 -0.52
C ASN A 117 -1.42 -3.23 0.75
N GLN A 118 -0.85 -4.09 1.61
CA GLN A 118 -0.12 -3.64 2.79
C GLN A 118 1.10 -2.78 2.42
N VAL A 119 1.93 -3.23 1.47
CA VAL A 119 3.10 -2.47 0.99
C VAL A 119 2.64 -1.12 0.41
N SER A 120 1.62 -1.11 -0.45
CA SER A 120 1.09 0.13 -1.03
C SER A 120 0.57 1.11 0.02
N SER A 121 -0.14 0.62 1.04
CA SER A 121 -0.63 1.46 2.14
C SER A 121 0.52 2.06 2.94
N LEU A 122 1.59 1.30 3.20
CA LEU A 122 2.77 1.81 3.90
C LEU A 122 3.54 2.83 3.06
N GLN A 123 3.68 2.60 1.76
CA GLN A 123 4.29 3.57 0.84
C GLN A 123 3.51 4.89 0.80
N GLN A 124 2.17 4.84 0.82
CA GLN A 124 1.35 6.04 0.94
C GLN A 124 1.61 6.76 2.27
N ALA A 125 1.63 6.03 3.39
CA ALA A 125 1.92 6.61 4.70
C ALA A 125 3.32 7.25 4.75
N LYS A 126 4.33 6.65 4.09
CA LYS A 126 5.67 7.23 3.94
C LYS A 126 5.59 8.59 3.25
N ASN A 127 4.92 8.66 2.10
CA ASN A 127 4.82 9.88 1.30
C ASN A 127 4.05 10.99 2.03
N ASP A 128 2.98 10.63 2.73
CA ASP A 128 2.21 11.58 3.54
C ASP A 128 3.05 12.12 4.70
N ALA A 129 3.82 11.25 5.38
CA ALA A 129 4.72 11.65 6.45
C ALA A 129 5.86 12.54 5.96
N ILE A 130 6.45 12.24 4.80
CA ILE A 130 7.47 13.09 4.16
C ILE A 130 6.88 14.46 3.79
N THR A 131 5.65 14.50 3.26
CA THR A 131 4.98 15.78 2.95
C THR A 131 4.79 16.62 4.21
N ASN A 132 4.32 16.01 5.30
CA ASN A 132 4.17 16.69 6.58
C ASN A 132 5.52 17.17 7.15
N LEU A 133 6.60 16.40 6.95
CA LEU A 133 7.95 16.79 7.34
C LEU A 133 8.42 18.01 6.54
N ILE A 134 8.20 18.04 5.22
CA ILE A 134 8.55 19.18 4.36
C ILE A 134 7.83 20.45 4.85
N ASP A 135 6.53 20.35 5.16
CA ASP A 135 5.76 21.47 5.67
C ASP A 135 6.27 21.95 7.05
N ALA A 136 6.55 21.03 7.96
CA ALA A 136 7.11 21.36 9.28
C ALA A 136 8.51 22.02 9.17
N MET A 137 9.36 21.52 8.28
CA MET A 137 10.67 22.12 7.99
C MET A 137 10.52 23.53 7.43
N LYS A 138 9.60 23.73 6.49
CA LYS A 138 9.30 25.04 5.92
C LYS A 138 8.77 26.03 6.97
N GLU A 139 7.88 25.59 7.86
CA GLU A 139 7.37 26.39 8.98
C GLU A 139 8.46 26.78 9.98
N ALA A 140 9.41 25.88 10.23
CA ALA A 140 10.58 26.13 11.05
C ALA A 140 11.65 27.01 10.36
N GLY A 141 11.47 27.36 9.08
CA GLY A 141 12.44 28.12 8.29
C GLY A 141 13.68 27.31 7.90
N ILE A 142 13.56 25.99 7.88
CA ILE A 142 14.63 25.04 7.58
C ILE A 142 14.52 24.62 6.11
N SER A 143 15.63 24.66 5.39
CA SER A 143 15.73 24.15 4.02
C SER A 143 16.92 23.21 3.93
N GLU A 144 16.68 21.95 4.32
CA GLU A 144 17.63 20.86 4.21
C GLU A 144 17.11 19.84 3.18
N PRO A 145 17.35 20.06 1.88
CA PRO A 145 16.85 19.17 0.83
C PRO A 145 17.51 17.78 0.84
N GLY A 146 18.71 17.64 1.42
CA GLY A 146 19.40 16.36 1.54
C GLY A 146 18.62 15.35 2.37
N ILE A 147 18.08 15.79 3.52
CA ILE A 147 17.27 14.94 4.40
C ILE A 147 16.02 14.43 3.69
N ILE A 148 15.36 15.27 2.89
CA ILE A 148 14.19 14.87 2.12
C ILE A 148 14.57 13.89 1.00
N ALA A 149 15.69 14.12 0.33
CA ALA A 149 16.19 13.24 -0.73
C ALA A 149 16.51 11.84 -0.19
N ASP A 150 17.13 11.75 0.99
CA ASP A 150 17.45 10.48 1.64
C ASP A 150 16.20 9.67 2.01
N LEU A 151 15.11 10.35 2.44
CA LEU A 151 13.86 9.68 2.82
C LEU A 151 13.00 9.27 1.60
N MET A 152 13.17 9.95 0.47
CA MET A 152 12.48 9.61 -0.78
C MET A 152 13.18 8.48 -1.55
N GLY A 153 14.48 8.30 -1.35
CA GLY A 153 15.33 7.29 -1.98
C GLY A 153 14.96 5.85 -1.67
#